data_AF-A0A398D217-F1
#
_entry.id   AF-A0A398D217-F1
#
_cell.length_a   1.000
_cell.length_b   1.000
_cell.length_c   1.000
_cell.angle_alpha   90.00
_cell.angle_beta   90.00
_cell.angle_gamma   90.00
#
_symmetry.space_group_name_H-M   'P 1'
#
loop_
_entity.id
_entity.type
_entity.pdbx_description
1 polymer ?
#
loop_
_entity_poly.entity_id
_entity_poly.type
_entity_poly.pdbx_seq_one_letter_code
_entity_poly.pdbx_strand_id
1 'polypeptide(L)'
;MREENARNTMTDNGLEKGMAYGTASLLDWFGAKRLAMSLFARSPRSDYAAWWGAVGLMQSGKDEEALDLLEHVGIQHPGWTRTKRLRATLYLRRDPEKAVQLYTPPTGIWEELTLGDLLYFFLHREDEGVRWWREAYAKVDWKTVHELDNPARLLLKRLYRVTSDPVLLERFAGLDTDNFNQQHIVAYADLLASRGAMDKAKEMLNRGFSIHHPGDPLLTECWERLGFGQLPPYKAITSETAAVRHNVYTGLLTEVSDLALVVDKVHQEYPTGIVTIASGVMTICEGTLMWVGTFKPSRLARFLGPYTGHHNGPFEHWYSYPKDEAAWRVQAYIELAGTFRVLLGTGATVLGKLLHRKGWFYMVVGLVAKAVDTDKVMPYDACLVPGPLDVRTSITALARKGARISVVDAQDVFGAEIVGSTKGVDEDWVRRSLADNPAGNDDVMTPIVVVMSE
;
A
#
# COMPACT_ATOMS: atom_id res chain seq x y z
N MET A 1 15.75 12.87 -52.47
CA MET A 1 14.27 12.97 -52.40
C MET A 1 13.60 11.91 -51.52
N ARG A 2 13.61 10.60 -51.82
CA ARG A 2 12.96 9.59 -50.92
C ARG A 2 13.64 9.43 -49.55
N GLU A 3 14.97 9.42 -49.49
CA GLU A 3 15.72 9.35 -48.22
C GLU A 3 15.65 10.65 -47.41
N GLU A 4 15.49 11.78 -48.08
CA GLU A 4 15.42 13.11 -47.47
C GLU A 4 14.02 13.37 -46.88
N ASN A 5 12.97 12.93 -47.57
CA ASN A 5 11.61 12.91 -47.02
C ASN A 5 11.49 11.95 -45.84
N ALA A 6 12.11 10.77 -45.89
CA ALA A 6 12.12 9.81 -44.78
C ALA A 6 12.83 10.38 -43.54
N ARG A 7 13.99 11.04 -43.73
CA ARG A 7 14.70 11.73 -42.64
C ARG A 7 13.89 12.88 -42.07
N ASN A 8 13.27 13.72 -42.90
CA ASN A 8 12.43 14.83 -42.43
C ASN A 8 11.20 14.36 -41.63
N THR A 9 10.52 13.29 -42.08
CA THR A 9 9.41 12.70 -41.31
C THR A 9 9.86 12.02 -40.01
N MET A 10 11.07 11.45 -39.95
CA MET A 10 11.62 10.90 -38.71
C MET A 10 12.00 12.01 -37.73
N THR A 11 12.55 13.12 -38.20
CA THR A 11 12.88 14.28 -37.35
C THR A 11 11.64 15.00 -36.84
N ASP A 12 10.59 15.19 -37.66
CA ASP A 12 9.33 15.79 -37.23
C ASP A 12 8.61 14.91 -36.19
N ASN A 13 8.54 13.60 -36.43
CA ASN A 13 7.99 12.66 -35.44
C ASN A 13 8.79 12.64 -34.13
N GLY A 14 10.11 12.83 -34.19
CA GLY A 14 10.98 12.92 -33.00
C GLY A 14 10.76 14.21 -32.19
N LEU A 15 10.55 15.33 -32.89
CA LEU A 15 10.27 16.64 -32.31
C LEU A 15 8.88 16.68 -31.66
N GLU A 16 7.83 16.20 -32.35
CA GLU A 16 6.47 16.12 -31.80
C GLU A 16 6.40 15.24 -30.55
N LYS A 17 7.04 14.05 -30.58
CA LYS A 17 7.15 13.17 -29.40
C LYS A 17 7.92 13.83 -28.27
N GLY A 18 8.91 14.67 -28.58
CA GLY A 18 9.69 15.43 -27.60
C GLY A 18 8.87 16.51 -26.91
N MET A 19 8.11 17.27 -27.70
CA MET A 19 7.19 18.28 -27.19
C MET A 19 6.10 17.64 -26.31
N ALA A 20 5.50 16.54 -26.75
CA ALA A 20 4.49 15.82 -25.98
C ALA A 20 5.00 15.37 -24.61
N TYR A 21 6.22 14.81 -24.53
CA TYR A 21 6.83 14.43 -23.25
C TYR A 21 7.14 15.63 -22.35
N GLY A 22 7.61 16.74 -22.93
CA GLY A 22 7.85 17.98 -22.19
C GLY A 22 6.57 18.55 -21.58
N THR A 23 5.49 18.61 -22.37
CA THR A 23 4.16 19.03 -21.90
C THR A 23 3.63 18.09 -20.83
N ALA A 24 3.74 16.77 -21.02
CA ALA A 24 3.33 15.78 -20.03
C ALA A 24 4.06 15.97 -18.68
N SER A 25 5.38 16.19 -18.73
CA SER A 25 6.21 16.40 -17.54
C SER A 25 5.83 17.68 -16.79
N LEU A 26 5.51 18.77 -17.52
CA LEU A 26 5.02 20.01 -16.90
C LEU A 26 3.66 19.79 -16.23
N LEU A 27 2.73 19.14 -16.91
CA LEU A 27 1.41 18.80 -16.34
C LEU A 27 1.55 17.93 -15.08
N ASP A 28 2.43 16.93 -15.14
CA ASP A 28 2.74 16.04 -14.01
C ASP A 28 3.26 16.83 -12.80
N TRP A 29 4.18 17.76 -13.03
CA TRP A 29 4.78 18.61 -12.01
C TRP A 29 3.76 19.50 -11.30
N PHE A 30 2.78 20.04 -12.04
CA PHE A 30 1.67 20.83 -11.50
C PHE A 30 0.52 20.00 -10.91
N GLY A 31 0.57 18.67 -11.04
CA GLY A 31 -0.45 17.76 -10.49
C GLY A 31 -1.65 17.50 -11.40
N ALA A 32 -1.56 17.83 -12.70
CA ALA A 32 -2.55 17.50 -13.71
C ALA A 32 -2.39 16.04 -14.21
N LYS A 33 -2.42 15.08 -13.26
CA LYS A 33 -2.01 13.69 -13.47
C LYS A 33 -2.76 12.96 -14.57
N ARG A 34 -4.09 13.10 -14.66
CA ARG A 34 -4.88 12.42 -15.73
C ARG A 34 -4.41 12.80 -17.14
N LEU A 35 -4.17 14.10 -17.37
CA LEU A 35 -3.67 14.59 -18.65
C LEU A 35 -2.22 14.14 -18.89
N ALA A 36 -1.37 14.22 -17.87
CA ALA A 36 0.01 13.77 -17.95
C ALA A 36 0.11 12.28 -18.30
N MET A 37 -0.63 11.41 -17.61
CA MET A 37 -0.68 9.96 -17.89
C MET A 37 -1.10 9.66 -19.32
N SER A 38 -2.15 10.34 -19.82
CA SER A 38 -2.60 10.15 -21.22
C SER A 38 -1.52 10.50 -22.24
N LEU A 39 -0.73 11.55 -22.00
CA LEU A 39 0.37 11.93 -22.86
C LEU A 39 1.58 11.00 -22.70
N PHE A 40 1.89 10.58 -21.48
CA PHE A 40 2.95 9.60 -21.21
C PHE A 40 2.69 8.27 -21.91
N ALA A 41 1.44 7.79 -21.95
CA ALA A 41 1.07 6.56 -22.65
C ALA A 41 1.42 6.58 -24.15
N ARG A 42 1.42 7.76 -24.79
CA ARG A 42 1.71 7.91 -26.23
C ARG A 42 3.19 7.91 -26.57
N SER A 43 4.04 8.36 -25.64
CA SER A 43 5.48 8.50 -25.89
C SER A 43 6.25 8.57 -24.57
N PRO A 44 6.33 7.47 -23.80
CA PRO A 44 7.09 7.47 -22.57
C PRO A 44 8.60 7.51 -22.87
N ARG A 45 9.35 8.28 -22.08
CA ARG A 45 10.82 8.41 -22.20
C ARG A 45 11.57 8.01 -20.92
N SER A 46 10.87 7.44 -19.96
CA SER A 46 11.42 6.97 -18.69
C SER A 46 10.54 5.87 -18.10
N ASP A 47 11.10 5.05 -17.20
CA ASP A 47 10.35 4.02 -16.46
C ASP A 47 9.15 4.63 -15.73
N TYR A 48 9.35 5.78 -15.06
CA TYR A 48 8.30 6.56 -14.42
C TYR A 48 7.16 6.92 -15.37
N ALA A 49 7.48 7.49 -16.53
CA ALA A 49 6.48 7.92 -17.50
C ALA A 49 5.75 6.72 -18.11
N ALA A 50 6.46 5.64 -18.47
CA ALA A 50 5.85 4.43 -19.00
C ALA A 50 4.89 3.80 -17.98
N TRP A 51 5.30 3.74 -16.71
CA TRP A 51 4.47 3.23 -15.62
C TRP A 51 3.20 4.06 -15.46
N TRP A 52 3.32 5.39 -15.34
CA TRP A 52 2.15 6.28 -15.20
C TRP A 52 1.26 6.30 -16.46
N GLY A 53 1.85 6.15 -17.65
CA GLY A 53 1.11 5.99 -18.90
C GLY A 53 0.26 4.71 -18.89
N ALA A 54 0.85 3.58 -18.50
CA ALA A 54 0.13 2.31 -18.37
C ALA A 54 -0.95 2.37 -17.29
N VAL A 55 -0.67 2.97 -16.12
CA VAL A 55 -1.68 3.20 -15.07
C VAL A 55 -2.85 4.03 -15.60
N GLY A 56 -2.60 5.11 -16.34
CA GLY A 56 -3.68 5.90 -16.95
C GLY A 56 -4.54 5.12 -17.93
N LEU A 57 -3.96 4.19 -18.69
CA LEU A 57 -4.69 3.27 -19.56
C LEU A 57 -5.55 2.30 -18.74
N MET A 58 -4.99 1.69 -17.69
CA MET A 58 -5.74 0.80 -16.78
C MET A 58 -6.94 1.51 -16.13
N GLN A 59 -6.74 2.73 -15.62
CA GLN A 59 -7.82 3.54 -15.04
C GLN A 59 -8.93 3.89 -16.05
N SER A 60 -8.61 3.86 -17.34
CA SER A 60 -9.57 4.10 -18.43
C SER A 60 -10.21 2.80 -18.95
N GLY A 61 -9.97 1.66 -18.29
CA GLY A 61 -10.45 0.34 -18.70
C GLY A 61 -9.74 -0.24 -19.93
N LYS A 62 -8.54 0.24 -20.24
CA LYS A 62 -7.74 -0.15 -21.41
C LYS A 62 -6.55 -1.05 -21.01
N ASP A 63 -6.82 -2.10 -20.25
CA ASP A 63 -5.79 -3.02 -19.74
C ASP A 63 -4.98 -3.70 -20.86
N GLU A 64 -5.59 -3.95 -22.02
CA GLU A 64 -4.90 -4.45 -23.21
C GLU A 64 -3.86 -3.47 -23.75
N GLU A 65 -4.24 -2.21 -23.96
CA GLU A 65 -3.32 -1.16 -24.42
C GLU A 65 -2.21 -0.91 -23.38
N ALA A 66 -2.53 -1.02 -22.09
CA ALA A 66 -1.55 -0.92 -21.01
C ALA A 66 -0.54 -2.07 -21.08
N LEU A 67 -0.99 -3.30 -21.30
CA LEU A 67 -0.11 -4.46 -21.43
C LEU A 67 0.79 -4.34 -22.66
N ASP A 68 0.23 -3.98 -23.82
CA ASP A 68 0.99 -3.76 -25.06
C ASP A 68 2.09 -2.71 -24.88
N LEU A 69 1.77 -1.60 -24.20
CA LEU A 69 2.73 -0.56 -23.86
C LEU A 69 3.87 -1.12 -23.01
N LEU A 70 3.53 -1.86 -21.95
CA LEU A 70 4.50 -2.42 -21.00
C LEU A 70 5.38 -3.51 -21.63
N GLU A 71 4.82 -4.34 -22.51
CA GLU A 71 5.59 -5.32 -23.28
C GLU A 71 6.57 -4.63 -24.24
N HIS A 72 6.11 -3.62 -24.96
CA HIS A 72 6.95 -2.87 -25.90
C HIS A 72 8.13 -2.19 -25.21
N VAL A 73 7.89 -1.43 -24.14
CA VAL A 73 8.96 -0.76 -23.40
C VAL A 73 9.86 -1.76 -22.67
N GLY A 74 9.33 -2.91 -22.23
CA GLY A 74 10.11 -3.96 -21.59
C GLY A 74 11.13 -4.62 -22.50
N ILE A 75 10.85 -4.70 -23.81
CA ILE A 75 11.82 -5.17 -24.82
C ILE A 75 12.94 -4.14 -25.02
N GLN A 76 12.60 -2.86 -25.08
CA GLN A 76 13.57 -1.78 -25.31
C GLN A 76 14.42 -1.45 -24.07
N HIS A 77 13.82 -1.61 -22.89
CA HIS A 77 14.38 -1.18 -21.61
C HIS A 77 14.18 -2.25 -20.54
N PRO A 78 14.85 -3.42 -20.64
CA PRO A 78 14.66 -4.53 -19.70
C PRO A 78 15.02 -4.21 -18.24
N GLY A 79 15.81 -3.15 -18.00
CA GLY A 79 16.16 -2.67 -16.66
C GLY A 79 15.13 -1.74 -15.99
N TRP A 80 14.00 -1.45 -16.65
CA TRP A 80 12.92 -0.65 -16.07
C TRP A 80 12.08 -1.50 -15.12
N THR A 81 12.32 -1.34 -13.83
CA THR A 81 11.77 -2.23 -12.79
C THR A 81 10.32 -1.91 -12.45
N ARG A 82 9.88 -0.64 -12.56
CA ARG A 82 8.47 -0.29 -12.29
C ARG A 82 7.55 -0.90 -13.35
N THR A 83 7.88 -0.67 -14.62
CA THR A 83 7.10 -1.25 -15.73
C THR A 83 7.14 -2.77 -15.72
N LYS A 84 8.30 -3.39 -15.39
CA LYS A 84 8.40 -4.84 -15.18
C LYS A 84 7.41 -5.34 -14.11
N ARG A 85 7.35 -4.70 -12.94
CA ARG A 85 6.44 -5.10 -11.86
C ARG A 85 4.97 -4.89 -12.21
N LEU A 86 4.62 -3.79 -12.87
CA LEU A 86 3.23 -3.54 -13.31
C LEU A 86 2.80 -4.54 -14.40
N ARG A 87 3.71 -4.91 -15.31
CA ARG A 87 3.44 -5.95 -16.31
C ARG A 87 3.15 -7.29 -15.65
N ALA A 88 3.90 -7.64 -14.61
CA ALA A 88 3.63 -8.86 -13.83
C ALA A 88 2.22 -8.84 -13.24
N THR A 89 1.74 -7.71 -12.70
CA THR A 89 0.35 -7.56 -12.22
C THR A 89 -0.68 -7.82 -13.32
N LEU A 90 -0.48 -7.31 -14.54
CA LEU A 90 -1.40 -7.59 -15.65
C LEU A 90 -1.32 -9.04 -16.13
N TYR A 91 -0.12 -9.66 -16.13
CA TYR A 91 0.01 -11.09 -16.42
C TYR A 91 -0.69 -11.96 -15.38
N LEU A 92 -0.61 -11.64 -14.09
CA LEU A 92 -1.31 -12.37 -13.03
C LEU A 92 -2.81 -12.48 -13.29
N ARG A 93 -3.44 -11.44 -13.87
CA ARG A 93 -4.87 -11.45 -14.21
C ARG A 93 -5.24 -12.36 -15.40
N ARG A 94 -4.25 -12.90 -16.13
CA ARG A 94 -4.47 -13.63 -17.39
C ARG A 94 -3.75 -14.98 -17.43
N ASP A 95 -2.44 -14.91 -17.28
CA ASP A 95 -1.50 -16.02 -17.34
C ASP A 95 -0.41 -15.82 -16.27
N PRO A 96 -0.64 -16.29 -15.03
CA PRO A 96 0.29 -16.15 -13.92
C PRO A 96 1.70 -16.71 -14.21
N GLU A 97 1.82 -17.71 -15.08
CA GLU A 97 3.12 -18.27 -15.44
C GLU A 97 3.99 -17.26 -16.21
N LYS A 98 3.39 -16.37 -17.02
CA LYS A 98 4.16 -15.27 -17.64
C LYS A 98 4.72 -14.29 -16.61
N ALA A 99 4.01 -14.07 -15.50
CA ALA A 99 4.53 -13.23 -14.41
C ALA A 99 5.77 -13.87 -13.77
N VAL A 100 5.77 -15.19 -13.56
CA VAL A 100 6.91 -15.94 -13.03
C VAL A 100 8.08 -15.95 -14.03
N GLN A 101 7.81 -16.22 -15.31
CA GLN A 101 8.82 -16.21 -16.37
C GLN A 101 9.52 -14.85 -16.48
N LEU A 102 8.80 -13.75 -16.23
CA LEU A 102 9.37 -12.41 -16.28
C LEU A 102 10.49 -12.19 -15.26
N TYR A 103 10.47 -12.93 -14.15
CA TYR A 103 11.49 -12.88 -13.09
C TYR A 103 12.41 -14.09 -13.10
N THR A 104 12.38 -14.92 -14.14
CA THR A 104 13.19 -16.16 -14.22
C THR A 104 14.21 -16.07 -15.35
N PRO A 105 15.53 -16.15 -15.08
CA PRO A 105 16.16 -16.10 -13.76
C PRO A 105 16.07 -14.69 -13.14
N PRO A 106 16.05 -14.56 -11.80
CA PRO A 106 16.01 -13.26 -11.15
C PRO A 106 17.38 -12.57 -11.23
N THR A 107 17.38 -11.25 -11.36
CA THR A 107 18.62 -10.46 -11.55
C THR A 107 19.19 -9.87 -10.26
N GLY A 108 18.47 -9.98 -9.14
CA GLY A 108 18.92 -9.50 -7.83
C GLY A 108 17.91 -9.78 -6.72
N ILE A 109 18.26 -9.39 -5.50
CA ILE A 109 17.52 -9.76 -4.27
C ILE A 109 16.03 -9.35 -4.28
N TRP A 110 15.70 -8.19 -4.86
CA TRP A 110 14.30 -7.75 -4.99
C TRP A 110 13.50 -8.60 -5.98
N GLU A 111 14.14 -9.07 -7.05
CA GLU A 111 13.51 -9.98 -8.01
C GLU A 111 13.37 -11.39 -7.44
N GLU A 112 14.30 -11.85 -6.61
CA GLU A 112 14.18 -13.11 -5.88
C GLU A 112 13.04 -13.08 -4.86
N LEU A 113 12.92 -11.99 -4.10
CA LEU A 113 11.76 -11.77 -3.22
C LEU A 113 10.46 -11.77 -4.02
N THR A 114 10.40 -11.00 -5.12
CA THR A 114 9.21 -10.90 -5.98
C THR A 114 8.84 -12.25 -6.59
N LEU A 115 9.83 -13.00 -7.11
CA LEU A 115 9.62 -14.34 -7.65
C LEU A 115 9.10 -15.30 -6.59
N GLY A 116 9.67 -15.24 -5.38
CA GLY A 116 9.18 -16.01 -4.23
C GLY A 116 7.72 -15.69 -3.89
N ASP A 117 7.37 -14.40 -3.84
CA ASP A 117 6.00 -13.95 -3.55
C ASP A 117 5.02 -14.37 -4.67
N LEU A 118 5.42 -14.29 -5.94
CA LEU A 118 4.62 -14.75 -7.09
C LEU A 118 4.32 -16.25 -7.00
N LEU A 119 5.34 -17.07 -6.75
CA LEU A 119 5.20 -18.52 -6.65
C LEU A 119 4.35 -18.93 -5.45
N TYR A 120 4.55 -18.30 -4.29
CA TYR A 120 3.87 -18.65 -3.05
C TYR A 120 2.40 -18.18 -3.05
N PHE A 121 2.15 -16.88 -3.26
CA PHE A 121 0.82 -16.29 -3.05
C PHE A 121 -0.11 -16.42 -4.26
N PHE A 122 0.42 -16.53 -5.48
CA PHE A 122 -0.40 -16.48 -6.70
C PHE A 122 -0.44 -17.82 -7.45
N LEU A 123 0.64 -18.61 -7.40
CA LEU A 123 0.67 -19.93 -8.06
C LEU A 123 0.57 -21.10 -7.07
N HIS A 124 0.58 -20.84 -5.76
CA HIS A 124 0.53 -21.86 -4.71
C HIS A 124 1.64 -22.93 -4.81
N ARG A 125 2.80 -22.54 -5.35
CA ARG A 125 4.03 -23.35 -5.45
C ARG A 125 4.94 -23.05 -4.26
N GLU A 126 4.46 -23.39 -3.07
CA GLU A 126 5.02 -22.91 -1.80
C GLU A 126 6.51 -23.24 -1.63
N ASP A 127 6.92 -24.48 -1.88
CA ASP A 127 8.32 -24.91 -1.73
C ASP A 127 9.29 -24.13 -2.63
N GLU A 128 8.84 -23.81 -3.85
CA GLU A 128 9.64 -23.02 -4.80
C GLU A 128 9.72 -21.56 -4.36
N GLY A 129 8.60 -20.99 -3.87
CA GLY A 129 8.59 -19.65 -3.32
C GLY A 129 9.52 -19.51 -2.12
N VAL A 130 9.42 -20.44 -1.16
CA VAL A 130 10.27 -20.48 0.04
C VAL A 130 11.74 -20.64 -0.32
N ARG A 131 12.06 -21.46 -1.33
CA ARG A 131 13.44 -21.58 -1.83
C ARG A 131 13.99 -20.23 -2.26
N TRP A 132 13.25 -19.44 -3.06
CA TRP A 132 13.72 -18.13 -3.50
C TRP A 132 13.85 -17.12 -2.37
N TRP A 133 12.96 -17.15 -1.37
CA TRP A 133 13.13 -16.34 -0.16
C TRP A 133 14.41 -16.70 0.60
N ARG A 134 14.78 -17.99 0.68
CA ARG A 134 16.05 -18.42 1.31
C ARG A 134 17.28 -17.95 0.53
N GLU A 135 17.24 -18.06 -0.80
CA GLU A 135 18.31 -17.56 -1.69
C GLU A 135 18.51 -16.04 -1.54
N ALA A 136 17.41 -15.28 -1.51
CA ALA A 136 17.43 -13.84 -1.28
C ALA A 136 17.98 -13.51 0.12
N TYR A 137 17.54 -14.22 1.15
CA TYR A 137 17.99 -14.02 2.52
C TYR A 137 19.50 -14.21 2.70
N ALA A 138 20.08 -15.19 2.00
CA ALA A 138 21.52 -15.44 2.03
C ALA A 138 22.36 -14.28 1.45
N LYS A 139 21.73 -13.40 0.65
CA LYS A 139 22.38 -12.27 -0.04
C LYS A 139 22.11 -10.92 0.61
N VAL A 140 21.36 -10.90 1.72
CA VAL A 140 21.05 -9.66 2.46
C VAL A 140 22.34 -8.95 2.85
N ASP A 141 22.44 -7.67 2.48
CA ASP A 141 23.45 -6.79 3.04
C ASP A 141 23.00 -6.30 4.42
N TRP A 142 23.53 -6.94 5.46
CA TRP A 142 23.20 -6.62 6.84
C TRP A 142 23.73 -5.25 7.30
N LYS A 143 24.62 -4.60 6.53
CA LYS A 143 25.12 -3.25 6.87
C LYS A 143 24.11 -2.15 6.60
N THR A 144 23.24 -2.35 5.61
CA THR A 144 22.22 -1.40 5.16
C THR A 144 20.81 -1.83 5.56
N VAL A 145 20.68 -2.78 6.49
CA VAL A 145 19.43 -3.45 6.85
C VAL A 145 18.31 -2.52 7.36
N HIS A 146 18.69 -1.33 7.84
CA HIS A 146 17.73 -0.32 8.30
C HIS A 146 17.23 0.59 7.16
N GLU A 147 17.74 0.49 5.94
CA GLU A 147 17.24 1.25 4.80
C GLU A 147 15.91 0.65 4.30
N LEU A 148 14.94 1.48 3.92
CA LEU A 148 13.63 0.98 3.48
C LEU A 148 13.74 0.05 2.26
N ASP A 149 14.67 0.33 1.33
CA ASP A 149 14.95 -0.46 0.13
C ASP A 149 15.88 -1.66 0.32
N ASN A 150 16.16 -2.03 1.57
CA ASN A 150 16.72 -3.33 1.92
C ASN A 150 15.58 -4.32 2.24
N PRO A 151 15.47 -5.48 1.54
CA PRO A 151 14.35 -6.41 1.72
C PRO A 151 14.48 -7.33 2.94
N ALA A 152 15.47 -7.14 3.82
CA ALA A 152 15.70 -8.05 4.95
C ALA A 152 14.49 -8.24 5.87
N ARG A 153 13.82 -7.15 6.27
CA ARG A 153 12.62 -7.22 7.13
C ARG A 153 11.49 -8.01 6.46
N LEU A 154 11.36 -7.82 5.14
CA LEU A 154 10.39 -8.53 4.33
C LEU A 154 10.70 -10.03 4.37
N LEU A 155 11.91 -10.41 3.99
CA LEU A 155 12.37 -11.81 3.96
C LEU A 155 12.27 -12.50 5.33
N LEU A 156 12.60 -11.81 6.41
CA LEU A 156 12.44 -12.32 7.77
C LEU A 156 10.98 -12.61 8.09
N LYS A 157 10.05 -11.71 7.73
CA LYS A 157 8.61 -11.93 7.89
C LYS A 157 8.11 -13.14 7.09
N ARG A 158 8.56 -13.32 5.84
CA ARG A 158 8.19 -14.49 5.01
C ARG A 158 8.73 -15.79 5.60
N LEU A 159 10.02 -15.82 5.93
CA LEU A 159 10.68 -17.03 6.44
C LEU A 159 10.14 -17.41 7.82
N TYR A 160 9.92 -16.44 8.70
CA TYR A 160 9.29 -16.70 10.00
C TYR A 160 7.88 -17.27 9.84
N ARG A 161 7.06 -16.74 8.92
CA ARG A 161 5.72 -17.27 8.65
C ARG A 161 5.73 -18.77 8.37
N VAL A 162 6.71 -19.26 7.60
CA VAL A 162 6.75 -20.66 7.18
C VAL A 162 7.54 -21.58 8.11
N THR A 163 8.46 -21.05 8.93
CA THR A 163 9.27 -21.88 9.84
C THR A 163 8.87 -21.77 11.31
N SER A 164 8.22 -20.68 11.72
CA SER A 164 8.07 -20.28 13.12
C SER A 164 9.39 -20.29 13.91
N ASP A 165 10.53 -20.07 13.23
CA ASP A 165 11.86 -20.11 13.84
C ASP A 165 12.06 -18.89 14.77
N PRO A 166 12.26 -19.11 16.09
CA PRO A 166 12.43 -18.02 17.05
C PRO A 166 13.68 -17.17 16.77
N VAL A 167 14.72 -17.69 16.11
CA VAL A 167 15.91 -16.93 15.73
C VAL A 167 15.56 -15.91 14.64
N LEU A 168 14.69 -16.27 13.69
CA LEU A 168 14.22 -15.34 12.66
C LEU A 168 13.30 -14.28 13.27
N LEU A 169 12.41 -14.67 14.18
CA LEU A 169 11.55 -13.72 14.91
C LEU A 169 12.37 -12.71 15.70
N GLU A 170 13.39 -13.15 16.42
CA GLU A 170 14.28 -12.26 17.18
C GLU A 170 15.06 -11.32 16.27
N ARG A 171 15.55 -11.81 15.12
CA ARG A 171 16.18 -10.95 14.11
C ARG A 171 15.20 -9.93 13.54
N PHE A 172 13.96 -10.32 13.28
CA PHE A 172 12.93 -9.43 12.78
C PHE A 172 12.60 -8.35 13.82
N ALA A 173 12.41 -8.74 15.08
CA ALA A 173 12.16 -7.82 16.18
C ALA A 173 13.30 -6.80 16.37
N GLY A 174 14.54 -7.20 16.10
CA GLY A 174 15.69 -6.29 16.13
C GLY A 174 15.69 -5.23 15.02
N LEU A 175 14.88 -5.41 13.97
CA LEU A 175 14.83 -4.51 12.81
C LEU A 175 13.58 -3.66 12.74
N ASP A 176 12.41 -4.24 13.01
CA ASP A 176 11.13 -3.58 12.78
C ASP A 176 10.02 -4.31 13.56
N THR A 177 9.63 -3.71 14.68
CA THR A 177 8.50 -4.15 15.51
C THR A 177 7.24 -3.32 15.24
N ASP A 178 7.33 -2.27 14.40
CA ASP A 178 6.15 -1.51 13.98
C ASP A 178 5.33 -2.30 12.96
N ASN A 179 5.98 -3.15 12.16
CA ASN A 179 5.34 -4.05 11.18
C ASN A 179 4.94 -5.42 11.78
N PHE A 180 4.87 -5.53 13.11
CA PHE A 180 4.36 -6.72 13.77
C PHE A 180 2.83 -6.67 13.80
N ASN A 181 2.17 -7.63 13.14
CA ASN A 181 0.78 -7.96 13.45
C ASN A 181 0.65 -8.53 14.88
N GLN A 182 -0.58 -8.72 15.35
CA GLN A 182 -0.84 -9.23 16.70
C GLN A 182 -0.20 -10.59 16.99
N GLN A 183 -0.12 -11.49 16.00
CA GLN A 183 0.51 -12.81 16.18
C GLN A 183 2.02 -12.70 16.41
N HIS A 184 2.71 -11.82 15.69
CA HIS A 184 4.14 -11.57 15.91
C HIS A 184 4.38 -10.98 17.31
N ILE A 185 3.51 -10.05 17.75
CA ILE A 185 3.57 -9.46 19.09
C ILE A 185 3.46 -10.54 20.17
N VAL A 186 2.45 -11.40 20.07
CA VAL A 186 2.23 -12.50 21.02
C VAL A 186 3.42 -13.47 21.02
N ALA A 187 3.85 -13.93 19.84
CA ALA A 187 4.94 -14.88 19.72
C ALA A 187 6.26 -14.32 20.28
N TYR A 188 6.53 -13.03 20.06
CA TYR A 188 7.74 -12.40 20.56
C TYR A 188 7.66 -12.11 22.07
N ALA A 189 6.49 -11.72 22.59
CA ALA A 189 6.27 -11.60 24.02
C ALA A 189 6.49 -12.94 24.74
N ASP A 190 5.98 -14.04 24.17
CA ASP A 190 6.21 -15.40 24.69
C ASP A 190 7.69 -15.79 24.64
N LEU A 191 8.39 -15.48 23.54
CA LEU A 191 9.82 -15.73 23.42
C LEU A 191 10.60 -14.97 24.51
N LEU A 192 10.28 -13.69 24.74
CA LEU A 192 10.89 -12.87 25.79
C LEU A 192 10.61 -13.45 27.20
N ALA A 193 9.36 -13.80 27.47
CA ALA A 193 8.94 -14.39 28.74
C ALA A 193 9.66 -15.73 29.00
N SER A 194 9.76 -16.60 27.99
CA SER A 194 10.47 -17.89 28.08
C SER A 194 11.96 -17.74 28.44
N ARG A 195 12.55 -16.57 28.16
CA ARG A 195 13.93 -16.20 28.51
C ARG A 195 14.05 -15.42 29.81
N GLY A 196 12.96 -15.31 30.58
CA GLY A 196 12.91 -14.57 31.84
C GLY A 196 12.84 -13.05 31.68
N ALA A 197 12.68 -12.52 30.47
CA ALA A 197 12.61 -11.08 30.21
C ALA A 197 11.17 -10.55 30.30
N MET A 198 10.52 -10.76 31.45
CA MET A 198 9.10 -10.43 31.66
C MET A 198 8.77 -8.95 31.44
N ASP A 199 9.66 -8.03 31.85
CA ASP A 199 9.45 -6.60 31.66
C ASP A 199 9.39 -6.23 30.17
N LYS A 200 10.25 -6.84 29.34
CA LYS A 200 10.25 -6.65 27.89
C LYS A 200 9.04 -7.28 27.22
N ALA A 201 8.59 -8.44 27.70
CA ALA A 201 7.37 -9.07 27.22
C ALA A 201 6.14 -8.18 27.49
N LYS A 202 6.06 -7.61 28.69
CA LYS A 202 5.01 -6.67 29.08
C LYS A 202 5.03 -5.41 28.21
N GLU A 203 6.21 -4.86 27.97
CA GLU A 203 6.41 -3.71 27.09
C GLU A 203 5.97 -3.99 25.64
N MET A 204 6.31 -5.16 25.10
CA MET A 204 5.89 -5.55 23.76
C MET A 204 4.36 -5.63 23.65
N LEU A 205 3.68 -6.20 24.65
CA LEU A 205 2.21 -6.23 24.68
C LEU A 205 1.60 -4.84 24.86
N ASN A 206 2.16 -4.00 25.75
CA ASN A 206 1.73 -2.60 25.92
C ASN A 206 1.75 -1.86 24.59
N ARG A 207 2.80 -2.08 23.79
CA ARG A 207 2.90 -1.50 22.44
C ARG A 207 1.82 -2.06 21.52
N GLY A 208 1.57 -3.36 21.54
CA GLY A 208 0.47 -3.97 20.78
C GLY A 208 -0.86 -3.29 21.06
N PHE A 209 -1.20 -3.04 22.33
CA PHE A 209 -2.42 -2.31 22.70
C PHE A 209 -2.43 -0.82 22.34
N SER A 210 -1.28 -0.24 21.99
CA SER A 210 -1.19 1.16 21.53
C SER A 210 -1.36 1.31 20.02
N ILE A 211 -1.09 0.24 19.26
CA ILE A 211 -1.18 0.20 17.79
C ILE A 211 -2.49 -0.43 17.35
N HIS A 212 -2.90 -1.50 18.04
CA HIS A 212 -4.14 -2.22 17.81
C HIS A 212 -5.19 -1.85 18.85
N HIS A 213 -6.43 -2.26 18.60
CA HIS A 213 -7.53 -2.03 19.53
C HIS A 213 -7.20 -2.53 20.97
N PRO A 214 -7.42 -1.73 22.02
CA PRO A 214 -7.14 -2.10 23.42
C PRO A 214 -7.80 -3.38 23.94
N GLY A 215 -8.88 -3.81 23.29
CA GLY A 215 -9.59 -5.06 23.58
C GLY A 215 -9.29 -6.17 22.58
N ASP A 216 -8.15 -6.13 21.86
CA ASP A 216 -7.75 -7.20 20.96
C ASP A 216 -7.68 -8.54 21.73
N PRO A 217 -8.44 -9.57 21.32
CA PRO A 217 -8.52 -10.83 22.08
C PRO A 217 -7.18 -11.55 22.21
N LEU A 218 -6.33 -11.54 21.17
CA LEU A 218 -5.06 -12.25 21.18
C LEU A 218 -4.06 -11.60 22.14
N LEU A 219 -3.99 -10.27 22.11
CA LEU A 219 -3.12 -9.53 23.01
C LEU A 219 -3.60 -9.65 24.46
N THR A 220 -4.92 -9.59 24.68
CA THR A 220 -5.55 -9.72 26.01
C THR A 220 -5.31 -11.10 26.61
N GLU A 221 -5.51 -12.16 25.84
CA GLU A 221 -5.26 -13.53 26.29
C GLU A 221 -3.77 -13.73 26.65
N CYS A 222 -2.85 -13.22 25.83
CA CYS A 222 -1.41 -13.28 26.13
C CYS A 222 -1.06 -12.52 27.42
N TRP A 223 -1.63 -11.32 27.60
CA TRP A 223 -1.43 -10.51 28.80
C TRP A 223 -1.87 -11.22 30.08
N GLU A 224 -3.06 -11.82 30.06
CA GLU A 224 -3.61 -12.57 31.18
C GLU A 224 -2.80 -13.84 31.46
N ARG A 225 -2.46 -14.58 30.39
CA ARG A 225 -1.66 -15.81 30.48
C ARG A 225 -0.27 -15.57 31.06
N LEU A 226 0.35 -14.44 30.75
CA LEU A 226 1.65 -14.03 31.32
C LEU A 226 1.54 -13.40 32.72
N GLY A 227 0.33 -13.28 33.27
CA GLY A 227 0.11 -12.88 34.66
C GLY A 227 0.35 -11.39 34.94
N PHE A 228 0.17 -10.51 33.94
CA PHE A 228 0.43 -9.08 34.10
C PHE A 228 -0.67 -8.30 34.85
N GLY A 229 -1.73 -8.99 35.27
CA GLY A 229 -2.83 -8.42 36.05
C GLY A 229 -3.79 -7.61 35.19
N GLN A 230 -4.32 -6.52 35.74
CA GLN A 230 -5.30 -5.69 35.03
C GLN A 230 -4.67 -4.96 33.84
N LEU A 231 -5.37 -4.95 32.71
CA LEU A 231 -4.98 -4.18 31.53
C LEU A 231 -4.93 -2.67 31.86
N PRO A 232 -3.89 -1.94 31.45
CA PRO A 232 -3.86 -0.49 31.55
C PRO A 232 -5.03 0.17 30.79
N PRO A 233 -5.45 1.39 31.20
CA PRO A 233 -6.52 2.11 30.53
C PRO A 233 -6.02 2.72 29.22
N TYR A 234 -6.05 1.97 28.13
CA TYR A 234 -5.75 2.50 26.80
C TYR A 234 -6.97 3.23 26.21
N LYS A 235 -6.71 4.20 25.34
CA LYS A 235 -7.75 4.97 24.65
C LYS A 235 -8.37 4.13 23.55
N ALA A 236 -9.59 3.64 23.76
CA ALA A 236 -10.40 3.03 22.71
C ALA A 236 -11.34 4.08 22.07
N ILE A 237 -11.41 4.09 20.74
CA ILE A 237 -12.51 4.78 20.05
C ILE A 237 -13.67 3.80 20.00
N THR A 238 -14.84 4.24 20.43
CA THR A 238 -16.08 3.46 20.33
C THR A 238 -17.01 4.13 19.34
N SER A 239 -17.76 3.34 18.58
CA SER A 239 -18.87 3.87 17.78
C SER A 239 -20.03 4.19 18.73
N GLU A 240 -20.39 5.47 18.85
CA GLU A 240 -21.58 5.92 19.57
C GLU A 240 -22.86 5.87 18.68
N THR A 241 -22.75 5.32 17.48
CA THR A 241 -23.83 5.31 16.49
C THR A 241 -24.48 3.93 16.40
N ALA A 242 -25.81 3.91 16.58
CA ALA A 242 -26.64 2.74 16.36
C ALA A 242 -26.56 2.31 14.88
N ALA A 243 -25.97 1.14 14.65
CA ALA A 243 -25.84 0.52 13.34
C ALA A 243 -25.59 -0.98 13.47
N VAL A 244 -26.25 -1.77 12.63
CA VAL A 244 -25.93 -3.18 12.46
C VAL A 244 -24.74 -3.30 11.51
N ARG A 245 -23.73 -4.07 11.91
CA ARG A 245 -22.45 -4.20 11.20
C ARG A 245 -22.14 -5.67 10.94
N HIS A 246 -21.96 -6.04 9.68
CA HIS A 246 -21.56 -7.38 9.28
C HIS A 246 -20.17 -7.35 8.65
N ASN A 247 -19.20 -7.95 9.33
CA ASN A 247 -17.86 -8.11 8.81
C ASN A 247 -17.83 -9.28 7.83
N VAL A 248 -17.35 -9.04 6.61
CA VAL A 248 -17.28 -10.06 5.56
C VAL A 248 -15.86 -10.57 5.47
N TYR A 249 -15.64 -11.84 5.82
CA TYR A 249 -14.35 -12.49 5.63
C TYR A 249 -14.15 -12.80 4.14
N THR A 250 -13.10 -12.23 3.55
CA THR A 250 -12.81 -12.39 2.11
C THR A 250 -11.61 -13.28 1.84
N GLY A 251 -10.86 -13.66 2.88
CA GLY A 251 -9.47 -14.06 2.71
C GLY A 251 -8.62 -12.91 2.13
N LEU A 252 -7.43 -13.24 1.65
CA LEU A 252 -6.52 -12.27 1.04
C LEU A 252 -7.04 -11.83 -0.33
N LEU A 253 -7.51 -10.59 -0.42
CA LEU A 253 -7.79 -9.94 -1.71
C LEU A 253 -6.48 -9.45 -2.34
N THR A 254 -6.32 -9.70 -3.63
CA THR A 254 -5.10 -9.46 -4.40
C THR A 254 -5.41 -8.72 -5.70
N GLU A 255 -4.37 -8.43 -6.51
CA GLU A 255 -4.54 -7.79 -7.83
C GLU A 255 -5.31 -8.64 -8.85
N VAL A 256 -5.51 -9.94 -8.57
CA VAL A 256 -6.29 -10.87 -9.41
C VAL A 256 -7.72 -11.07 -8.90
N SER A 257 -8.05 -10.55 -7.72
CA SER A 257 -9.39 -10.67 -7.18
C SER A 257 -10.40 -9.84 -7.97
N ASP A 258 -11.49 -10.47 -8.39
CA ASP A 258 -12.64 -9.77 -8.97
C ASP A 258 -13.45 -9.11 -7.85
N LEU A 259 -13.06 -7.88 -7.51
CA LEU A 259 -13.74 -7.09 -6.48
C LEU A 259 -15.22 -6.82 -6.83
N ALA A 260 -15.57 -6.71 -8.12
CA ALA A 260 -16.95 -6.52 -8.53
C ALA A 260 -17.80 -7.76 -8.19
N LEU A 261 -17.28 -8.96 -8.48
CA LEU A 261 -17.95 -10.20 -8.11
C LEU A 261 -18.10 -10.36 -6.60
N VAL A 262 -17.08 -9.97 -5.81
CA VAL A 262 -17.14 -10.00 -4.34
C VAL A 262 -18.24 -9.05 -3.84
N VAL A 263 -18.23 -7.79 -4.30
CA VAL A 263 -19.23 -6.78 -3.93
C VAL A 263 -20.64 -7.22 -4.34
N ASP A 264 -20.80 -7.80 -5.53
CA ASP A 264 -22.09 -8.29 -6.00
C ASP A 264 -22.66 -9.39 -5.11
N LYS A 265 -21.82 -10.33 -4.66
CA LYS A 265 -22.24 -11.39 -3.72
C LYS A 265 -22.66 -10.79 -2.37
N VAL A 266 -21.87 -9.87 -1.83
CA VAL A 266 -22.18 -9.18 -0.58
C VAL A 266 -23.48 -8.39 -0.70
N HIS A 267 -23.69 -7.69 -1.81
CA HIS A 267 -24.90 -6.92 -2.04
C HIS A 267 -26.15 -7.82 -2.19
N GLN A 268 -26.02 -9.00 -2.80
CA GLN A 268 -27.12 -9.96 -2.88
C GLN A 268 -27.55 -10.48 -1.51
N GLU A 269 -26.59 -10.69 -0.61
CA GLU A 269 -26.85 -11.12 0.77
C GLU A 269 -27.43 -9.98 1.62
N TYR A 270 -26.94 -8.75 1.41
CA TYR A 270 -27.35 -7.55 2.15
C TYR A 270 -27.88 -6.45 1.20
N PRO A 271 -29.06 -6.60 0.60
CA PRO A 271 -29.55 -5.71 -0.47
C PRO A 271 -29.80 -4.27 -0.01
N THR A 272 -30.06 -4.04 1.28
CA THR A 272 -30.26 -2.71 1.87
C THR A 272 -28.99 -2.13 2.50
N GLY A 273 -27.93 -2.93 2.62
CA GLY A 273 -26.68 -2.56 3.25
C GLY A 273 -25.89 -1.51 2.48
N ILE A 274 -25.07 -0.74 3.20
CA ILE A 274 -23.96 -0.01 2.62
C ILE A 274 -22.75 -0.93 2.66
N VAL A 275 -22.28 -1.35 1.48
CA VAL A 275 -21.07 -2.15 1.35
C VAL A 275 -19.88 -1.21 1.50
N THR A 276 -19.20 -1.29 2.63
CA THR A 276 -18.00 -0.48 2.88
C THR A 276 -16.76 -1.28 2.51
N ILE A 277 -15.77 -0.65 1.87
CA ILE A 277 -14.57 -1.30 1.35
C ILE A 277 -13.34 -0.54 1.83
N ALA A 278 -12.37 -1.23 2.42
CA ALA A 278 -11.09 -0.65 2.81
C ALA A 278 -10.35 -0.08 1.58
N SER A 279 -9.95 1.19 1.66
CA SER A 279 -9.34 1.94 0.56
C SER A 279 -8.07 1.26 0.01
N GLY A 280 -7.19 0.79 0.90
CA GLY A 280 -5.97 0.09 0.51
C GLY A 280 -6.24 -1.22 -0.23
N VAL A 281 -7.30 -1.94 0.12
CA VAL A 281 -7.70 -3.18 -0.57
C VAL A 281 -8.27 -2.89 -1.95
N MET A 282 -9.05 -1.82 -2.11
CA MET A 282 -9.46 -1.35 -3.43
C MET A 282 -8.24 -1.05 -4.31
N THR A 283 -7.23 -0.33 -3.79
CA THR A 283 -5.98 -0.06 -4.52
C THR A 283 -5.22 -1.35 -4.89
N ILE A 284 -5.17 -2.33 -3.99
CA ILE A 284 -4.56 -3.64 -4.26
C ILE A 284 -5.27 -4.33 -5.43
N CYS A 285 -6.61 -4.43 -5.40
CA CYS A 285 -7.36 -5.04 -6.49
C CYS A 285 -7.22 -4.27 -7.81
N GLU A 286 -7.12 -2.93 -7.77
CA GLU A 286 -6.86 -2.10 -8.94
C GLU A 286 -5.45 -2.29 -9.51
N GLY A 287 -4.49 -2.74 -8.70
CA GLY A 287 -3.11 -3.03 -9.11
C GLY A 287 -2.24 -1.79 -9.29
N THR A 288 -2.59 -0.67 -8.64
CA THR A 288 -1.91 0.64 -8.77
C THR A 288 -0.92 0.91 -7.62
N LEU A 289 -0.21 -0.14 -7.20
CA LEU A 289 0.69 -0.15 -6.04
C LEU A 289 2.09 0.39 -6.35
N MET A 290 2.71 1.07 -5.38
CA MET A 290 4.09 1.59 -5.49
C MET A 290 5.08 0.71 -4.70
N TRP A 291 5.85 -0.12 -5.38
CA TRP A 291 6.75 -1.11 -4.75
C TRP A 291 8.11 -0.52 -4.36
N VAL A 292 8.52 -0.69 -3.09
CA VAL A 292 9.77 -0.12 -2.53
C VAL A 292 11.05 -0.60 -3.25
N GLY A 293 11.01 -1.73 -3.96
CA GLY A 293 12.11 -2.22 -4.80
C GLY A 293 12.19 -1.62 -6.22
N THR A 294 11.20 -0.85 -6.67
CA THR A 294 11.11 -0.38 -8.06
C THR A 294 11.39 1.12 -8.23
N PHE A 295 11.62 1.85 -7.15
CA PHE A 295 11.95 3.28 -7.23
C PHE A 295 12.83 3.74 -6.09
N LYS A 296 13.25 5.00 -6.13
CA LYS A 296 14.03 5.63 -5.06
C LYS A 296 13.48 7.03 -4.76
N PRO A 297 13.52 7.48 -3.49
CA PRO A 297 13.23 8.86 -3.15
C PRO A 297 14.16 9.82 -3.88
N SER A 298 13.59 10.88 -4.45
CA SER A 298 14.34 12.00 -5.03
C SER A 298 15.07 12.80 -3.96
N ARG A 299 16.02 13.67 -4.37
CA ARG A 299 16.71 14.58 -3.46
C ARG A 299 15.74 15.49 -2.71
N LEU A 300 14.68 15.94 -3.38
CA LEU A 300 13.63 16.75 -2.75
C LEU A 300 12.88 15.94 -1.69
N ALA A 301 12.52 14.69 -1.99
CA ALA A 301 11.82 13.83 -1.04
C ALA A 301 12.68 13.54 0.21
N ARG A 302 13.98 13.28 0.04
CA ARG A 302 14.92 13.12 1.16
C ARG A 302 15.09 14.40 1.99
N PHE A 303 15.08 15.56 1.33
CA PHE A 303 15.14 16.83 2.03
C PHE A 303 13.86 17.12 2.84
N LEU A 304 12.68 16.85 2.26
CA LEU A 304 11.39 17.14 2.89
C LEU A 304 10.97 16.09 3.94
N GLY A 305 11.38 14.83 3.77
CA GLY A 305 11.00 13.68 4.62
C GLY A 305 11.08 13.99 6.13
N PRO A 306 12.23 14.44 6.65
CA PRO A 306 12.39 14.72 8.08
C PRO A 306 11.40 15.75 8.66
N TYR A 307 10.82 16.62 7.83
CA TYR A 307 9.91 17.68 8.26
C TYR A 307 8.44 17.28 8.32
N THR A 308 8.09 16.08 7.85
CA THR A 308 6.70 15.58 7.79
C THR A 308 6.13 15.15 9.14
N GLY A 309 6.90 15.25 10.24
CA GLY A 309 6.40 15.03 11.59
C GLY A 309 6.38 13.57 12.04
N HIS A 310 6.80 12.62 11.20
CA HIS A 310 6.94 11.20 11.54
C HIS A 310 8.12 10.92 12.49
N HIS A 311 8.93 11.93 12.85
CA HIS A 311 10.09 11.76 13.73
C HIS A 311 9.90 12.27 15.17
N ASN A 312 8.85 13.04 15.47
CA ASN A 312 8.74 13.75 16.76
C ASN A 312 7.30 13.82 17.30
N GLY A 313 6.63 12.67 17.45
CA GLY A 313 5.44 12.57 18.30
C GLY A 313 5.83 12.37 19.78
N PRO A 314 4.95 12.67 20.77
CA PRO A 314 5.18 12.38 22.19
C PRO A 314 5.03 10.89 22.54
N PHE A 315 4.86 10.03 21.54
CA PHE A 315 5.03 8.60 21.69
C PHE A 315 6.53 8.34 21.59
N GLU A 316 7.13 7.83 22.66
CA GLU A 316 8.47 7.27 22.62
C GLU A 316 8.51 6.24 21.47
N HIS A 317 9.09 6.64 20.34
CA HIS A 317 9.33 5.74 19.21
C HIS A 317 10.29 4.65 19.71
N TRP A 318 9.77 3.46 19.99
CA TRP A 318 10.50 2.39 20.67
C TRP A 318 11.52 1.63 19.76
N TYR A 319 11.99 2.28 18.68
CA TYR A 319 12.93 1.80 17.62
C TYR A 319 12.40 0.57 16.83
N SER A 320 12.60 0.36 15.52
CA SER A 320 13.48 0.93 14.47
C SER A 320 12.64 1.14 13.20
N TYR A 321 11.99 2.31 13.08
CA TYR A 321 11.38 2.69 11.80
C TYR A 321 12.46 2.66 10.71
N PRO A 322 12.22 2.08 9.52
CA PRO A 322 13.21 2.08 8.46
C PRO A 322 13.70 3.51 8.21
N LYS A 323 15.02 3.68 8.17
CA LYS A 323 15.64 4.95 7.82
C LYS A 323 15.03 5.42 6.50
N ASP A 324 14.65 6.69 6.51
CA ASP A 324 14.12 7.41 5.35
C ASP A 324 12.72 7.04 4.87
N GLU A 325 11.92 6.22 5.56
CA GLU A 325 10.55 5.92 5.12
C GLU A 325 9.70 7.19 4.89
N ALA A 326 9.90 8.23 5.71
CA ALA A 326 9.28 9.53 5.49
C ALA A 326 9.62 10.12 4.11
N ALA A 327 10.86 9.93 3.61
CA ALA A 327 11.25 10.33 2.27
C ALA A 327 10.56 9.49 1.18
N TRP A 328 10.33 8.20 1.43
CA TRP A 328 9.55 7.33 0.53
C TRP A 328 8.10 7.78 0.42
N ARG A 329 7.46 8.10 1.56
CA ARG A 329 6.11 8.67 1.58
C ARG A 329 6.04 10.02 0.87
N VAL A 330 7.01 10.92 1.08
CA VAL A 330 7.06 12.19 0.34
C VAL A 330 7.27 11.95 -1.16
N GLN A 331 8.09 10.96 -1.55
CA GLN A 331 8.23 10.60 -2.95
C GLN A 331 6.89 10.15 -3.53
N ALA A 332 6.13 9.29 -2.82
CA ALA A 332 4.77 8.93 -3.24
C ALA A 332 3.87 10.17 -3.38
N TYR A 333 3.92 11.13 -2.45
CA TYR A 333 3.14 12.37 -2.55
C TYR A 333 3.49 13.18 -3.80
N ILE A 334 4.78 13.28 -4.15
CA ILE A 334 5.23 13.95 -5.37
C ILE A 334 4.68 13.26 -6.61
N GLU A 335 4.72 11.93 -6.63
CA GLU A 335 4.26 11.14 -7.77
C GLU A 335 2.73 11.10 -7.88
N LEU A 336 1.98 11.22 -6.78
CA LEU A 336 0.51 11.21 -6.78
C LEU A 336 -0.09 12.60 -7.00
N ALA A 337 0.49 13.64 -6.38
CA ALA A 337 -0.09 14.98 -6.39
C ALA A 337 0.66 15.98 -7.27
N GLY A 338 1.88 15.66 -7.69
CA GLY A 338 2.78 16.58 -8.39
C GLY A 338 3.64 17.40 -7.42
N THR A 339 4.88 17.66 -7.84
CA THR A 339 5.88 18.39 -7.05
C THR A 339 5.38 19.74 -6.55
N PHE A 340 4.69 20.51 -7.41
CA PHE A 340 4.22 21.84 -7.06
C PHE A 340 3.25 21.82 -5.87
N ARG A 341 2.29 20.89 -5.88
CA ARG A 341 1.30 20.76 -4.79
C ARG A 341 1.94 20.33 -3.49
N VAL A 342 2.95 19.44 -3.54
CA VAL A 342 3.71 19.04 -2.34
C VAL A 342 4.48 20.22 -1.75
N LEU A 343 5.10 21.06 -2.59
CA LEU A 343 5.77 22.27 -2.13
C LEU A 343 4.78 23.27 -1.50
N LEU A 344 3.62 23.49 -2.13
CA LEU A 344 2.55 24.32 -1.57
C LEU A 344 2.04 23.76 -0.24
N GLY A 345 1.81 22.44 -0.14
CA GLY A 345 1.38 21.77 1.09
C GLY A 345 2.41 21.89 2.20
N THR A 346 3.70 21.82 1.85
CA THR A 346 4.80 22.06 2.79
C THR A 346 4.76 23.49 3.31
N GLY A 347 4.60 24.49 2.42
CA GLY A 347 4.41 25.89 2.81
C GLY A 347 3.18 26.11 3.69
N ALA A 348 2.04 25.48 3.34
CA ALA A 348 0.82 25.52 4.13
C ALA A 348 0.99 24.90 5.52
N THR A 349 1.86 23.89 5.67
CA THR A 349 2.20 23.30 6.97
C THR A 349 2.95 24.29 7.85
N VAL A 350 3.90 25.04 7.29
CA VAL A 350 4.63 26.09 8.01
C VAL A 350 3.66 27.17 8.49
N LEU A 351 2.76 27.63 7.61
CA LEU A 351 1.72 28.61 7.96
C LEU A 351 0.73 28.06 9.01
N GLY A 352 0.30 26.80 8.86
CA GLY A 352 -0.58 26.13 9.81
C GLY A 352 0.03 26.06 11.21
N LYS A 353 1.32 25.73 11.32
CA LYS A 353 2.06 25.75 12.60
C LYS A 353 2.07 27.14 13.24
N LEU A 354 2.29 28.19 12.45
CA LEU A 354 2.23 29.58 12.95
C LEU A 354 0.82 29.96 13.45
N LEU A 355 -0.22 29.38 12.86
CA LEU A 355 -1.62 29.60 13.21
C LEU A 355 -2.18 28.54 14.19
N HIS A 356 -1.33 27.67 14.75
CA HIS A 356 -1.72 26.56 15.63
C HIS A 356 -2.77 25.60 15.03
N ARG A 357 -2.79 25.46 13.70
CA ARG A 357 -3.67 24.54 12.94
C ARG A 357 -2.87 23.39 12.34
N LYS A 358 -3.43 22.18 12.42
CA LYS A 358 -2.83 20.94 11.88
C LYS A 358 -3.57 20.52 10.59
N GLY A 359 -2.96 19.64 9.80
CA GLY A 359 -3.60 18.98 8.65
C GLY A 359 -3.61 19.76 7.32
N TRP A 360 -3.09 20.98 7.28
CA TRP A 360 -3.08 21.81 6.07
C TRP A 360 -2.27 21.23 4.91
N PHE A 361 -1.25 20.41 5.21
CA PHE A 361 -0.53 19.64 4.19
C PHE A 361 -1.49 18.82 3.32
N TYR A 362 -2.29 17.98 3.96
CA TYR A 362 -3.17 17.03 3.29
C TYR A 362 -4.35 17.70 2.58
N MET A 363 -4.79 18.87 3.06
CA MET A 363 -5.77 19.69 2.33
C MET A 363 -5.25 20.16 0.96
N VAL A 364 -3.94 20.41 0.83
CA VAL A 364 -3.34 20.91 -0.42
C VAL A 364 -2.90 19.76 -1.33
N VAL A 365 -2.29 18.71 -0.76
CA VAL A 365 -1.78 17.57 -1.53
C VAL A 365 -2.91 16.65 -2.00
N GLY A 366 -4.01 16.59 -1.24
CA GLY A 366 -5.24 15.88 -1.61
C GLY A 366 -5.38 14.50 -0.97
N LEU A 367 -6.58 13.93 -1.10
CA LEU A 367 -7.02 12.71 -0.40
C LEU A 367 -6.23 11.46 -0.79
N VAL A 368 -5.88 11.29 -2.07
CA VAL A 368 -5.12 10.12 -2.56
C VAL A 368 -3.76 10.02 -1.89
N ALA A 369 -3.06 11.16 -1.74
CA ALA A 369 -1.78 11.21 -1.08
C ALA A 369 -1.91 11.10 0.44
N LYS A 370 -2.98 11.66 1.03
CA LYS A 370 -3.26 11.50 2.46
C LYS A 370 -3.42 10.03 2.85
N ALA A 371 -4.04 9.23 1.99
CA ALA A 371 -4.29 7.81 2.19
C ALA A 371 -3.09 6.90 1.84
N VAL A 372 -1.88 7.45 1.63
CA VAL A 372 -0.69 6.60 1.43
C VAL A 372 -0.36 5.91 2.74
N ASP A 373 -0.46 4.59 2.68
CA ASP A 373 -0.25 3.71 3.80
C ASP A 373 0.86 2.69 3.51
N THR A 374 1.44 2.13 4.58
CA THR A 374 2.53 1.16 4.56
C THR A 374 2.10 -0.11 5.30
N ASP A 375 3.02 -1.08 5.44
CA ASP A 375 2.90 -2.20 6.38
C ASP A 375 1.64 -3.07 6.22
N LYS A 376 1.18 -3.24 4.97
CA LYS A 376 0.06 -4.12 4.63
C LYS A 376 0.37 -5.60 4.89
N VAL A 377 -0.64 -6.45 4.83
CA VAL A 377 -0.48 -7.91 4.86
C VAL A 377 0.43 -8.39 3.71
N MET A 378 1.20 -9.46 3.94
CA MET A 378 2.02 -10.07 2.89
C MET A 378 1.14 -10.52 1.71
N PRO A 379 1.58 -10.35 0.44
CA PRO A 379 2.90 -9.83 0.01
C PRO A 379 2.98 -8.31 -0.17
N TYR A 380 1.99 -7.55 0.32
CA TYR A 380 1.85 -6.11 0.07
C TYR A 380 2.56 -5.19 1.09
N ASP A 381 3.20 -5.76 2.12
CA ASP A 381 4.11 -5.06 3.05
C ASP A 381 5.36 -4.47 2.37
N ALA A 382 5.61 -4.80 1.10
CA ALA A 382 6.67 -4.19 0.29
C ALA A 382 6.22 -2.92 -0.47
N CYS A 383 5.00 -2.45 -0.24
CA CYS A 383 4.38 -1.35 -0.99
C CYS A 383 4.16 -0.10 -0.14
N LEU A 384 4.27 1.05 -0.80
CA LEU A 384 3.47 2.21 -0.43
C LEU A 384 2.13 2.09 -1.17
N VAL A 385 1.04 2.00 -0.43
CA VAL A 385 -0.30 1.81 -0.97
C VAL A 385 -1.01 3.16 -0.99
N PRO A 386 -1.19 3.80 -2.17
CA PRO A 386 -1.97 5.02 -2.26
C PRO A 386 -3.46 4.74 -2.04
N GLY A 387 -4.24 5.79 -1.76
CA GLY A 387 -5.70 5.69 -1.93
C GLY A 387 -6.08 5.44 -3.40
N PRO A 388 -7.29 4.93 -3.68
CA PRO A 388 -7.75 4.67 -5.05
C PRO A 388 -7.63 5.93 -5.92
N LEU A 389 -6.90 5.82 -7.02
CA LEU A 389 -6.51 6.96 -7.85
C LEU A 389 -7.71 7.66 -8.51
N ASP A 390 -8.81 6.93 -8.75
CA ASP A 390 -10.10 7.48 -9.19
C ASP A 390 -11.28 6.78 -8.52
N VAL A 391 -11.39 6.98 -7.20
CA VAL A 391 -12.42 6.36 -6.36
C VAL A 391 -13.85 6.49 -6.91
N ARG A 392 -14.18 7.61 -7.58
CA ARG A 392 -15.51 7.83 -8.17
C ARG A 392 -15.80 6.85 -9.30
N THR A 393 -14.84 6.65 -10.20
CA THR A 393 -14.96 5.69 -11.29
C THR A 393 -15.07 4.27 -10.75
N SER A 394 -14.24 3.92 -9.77
CA SER A 394 -14.24 2.59 -9.14
C SER A 394 -15.56 2.29 -8.44
N ILE A 395 -16.06 3.22 -7.62
CA ILE A 395 -17.38 3.09 -6.96
C ILE A 395 -18.49 2.98 -7.99
N THR A 396 -18.47 3.79 -9.06
CA THR A 396 -19.49 3.73 -10.11
C THR A 396 -19.49 2.38 -10.83
N ALA A 397 -18.30 1.80 -11.07
CA ALA A 397 -18.17 0.49 -11.70
C ALA A 397 -18.72 -0.63 -10.80
N LEU A 398 -18.43 -0.58 -9.51
CA LEU A 398 -18.92 -1.57 -8.53
C LEU A 398 -20.43 -1.41 -8.25
N ALA A 399 -20.97 -0.19 -8.29
CA ALA A 399 -22.37 0.09 -8.00
C ALA A 399 -23.34 -0.26 -9.15
N ARG A 400 -22.84 -0.81 -10.27
CA ARG A 400 -23.65 -1.08 -11.48
C ARG A 400 -24.87 -1.97 -11.25
N LYS A 401 -24.82 -2.85 -10.26
CA LYS A 401 -25.94 -3.74 -9.89
C LYS A 401 -26.84 -3.19 -8.77
N GLY A 402 -26.71 -1.90 -8.43
CA GLY A 402 -27.53 -1.23 -7.42
C GLY A 402 -26.92 -1.18 -6.02
N ALA A 403 -25.71 -1.73 -5.84
CA ALA A 403 -25.01 -1.69 -4.55
C ALA A 403 -24.74 -0.25 -4.09
N ARG A 404 -25.04 0.04 -2.82
CA ARG A 404 -24.60 1.27 -2.15
C ARG A 404 -23.20 1.03 -1.61
N ILE A 405 -22.24 1.85 -2.01
CA ILE A 405 -20.82 1.61 -1.73
C ILE A 405 -20.21 2.81 -1.04
N SER A 406 -19.37 2.55 -0.04
CA SER A 406 -18.51 3.55 0.58
C SER A 406 -17.08 3.01 0.66
N VAL A 407 -16.11 3.79 0.20
CA VAL A 407 -14.69 3.44 0.34
C VAL A 407 -14.16 4.17 1.56
N VAL A 408 -13.55 3.43 2.47
CA VAL A 408 -13.22 3.89 3.82
C VAL A 408 -11.75 3.62 4.11
N ASP A 409 -11.09 4.58 4.72
CA ASP A 409 -9.79 4.41 5.37
C ASP A 409 -10.04 4.38 6.89
N ALA A 410 -9.89 3.22 7.52
CA ALA A 410 -10.21 3.01 8.94
C ALA A 410 -9.00 2.48 9.69
N GLN A 411 -8.79 3.01 10.90
CA GLN A 411 -7.68 2.67 11.78
C GLN A 411 -8.16 2.61 13.23
N ASP A 412 -7.61 1.69 14.03
CA ASP A 412 -8.04 1.48 15.42
C ASP A 412 -7.85 2.73 16.30
N VAL A 413 -6.80 3.50 16.04
CA VAL A 413 -6.38 4.64 16.87
C VAL A 413 -6.96 5.97 16.40
N PHE A 414 -7.21 6.12 15.09
CA PHE A 414 -7.63 7.39 14.47
C PHE A 414 -9.08 7.38 13.98
N GLY A 415 -9.72 6.22 13.98
CA GLY A 415 -11.08 6.00 13.51
C GLY A 415 -11.18 5.91 11.99
N ALA A 416 -12.37 6.16 11.46
CA ALA A 416 -12.68 6.04 10.04
C ALA A 416 -12.74 7.39 9.33
N GLU A 417 -12.29 7.40 8.07
CA GLU A 417 -12.42 8.49 7.12
C GLU A 417 -13.01 7.98 5.80
N ILE A 418 -13.99 8.72 5.26
CA ILE A 418 -14.62 8.36 3.99
C ILE A 418 -13.80 8.93 2.84
N VAL A 419 -13.33 8.03 1.96
CA VAL A 419 -12.60 8.39 0.73
C VAL A 419 -13.58 8.75 -0.39
N GLY A 420 -14.74 8.09 -0.42
CA GLY A 420 -15.86 8.47 -1.28
C GLY A 420 -16.98 7.45 -1.23
N SER A 421 -18.19 7.87 -1.60
CA SER A 421 -19.38 7.00 -1.60
C SER A 421 -20.25 7.16 -2.83
N THR A 422 -21.12 6.19 -3.08
CA THR A 422 -22.23 6.32 -4.03
C THR A 422 -23.17 7.46 -3.61
N LYS A 423 -23.79 8.13 -4.59
CA LYS A 423 -24.75 9.22 -4.32
C LYS A 423 -25.88 8.75 -3.40
N GLY A 424 -26.18 9.54 -2.36
CA GLY A 424 -27.26 9.27 -1.41
C GLY A 424 -26.84 8.48 -0.17
N VAL A 425 -25.58 8.06 -0.07
CA VAL A 425 -25.01 7.56 1.18
C VAL A 425 -24.75 8.72 2.14
N ASP A 426 -25.18 8.58 3.39
CA ASP A 426 -24.82 9.49 4.49
C ASP A 426 -23.41 9.15 4.97
N GLU A 427 -22.42 9.86 4.42
CA GLU A 427 -21.01 9.64 4.73
C GLU A 427 -20.68 9.87 6.21
N ASP A 428 -21.34 10.84 6.87
CA ASP A 428 -21.10 11.11 8.29
C ASP A 428 -21.67 10.04 9.20
N TRP A 429 -22.81 9.45 8.85
CA TRP A 429 -23.34 8.29 9.55
C TRP A 429 -22.46 7.05 9.35
N VAL A 430 -22.01 6.76 8.12
CA VAL A 430 -21.09 5.64 7.85
C VAL A 430 -19.78 5.81 8.62
N ARG A 431 -19.18 7.01 8.56
CA ARG A 431 -17.94 7.33 9.25
C ARG A 431 -18.03 7.08 10.76
N ARG A 432 -19.12 7.52 11.40
CA ARG A 432 -19.33 7.30 12.83
C ARG A 432 -19.59 5.84 13.16
N SER A 433 -20.33 5.12 12.31
CA SER A 433 -20.63 3.70 12.48
C SER A 433 -19.40 2.79 12.41
N LEU A 434 -18.33 3.26 11.75
CA LEU A 434 -17.06 2.57 11.59
C LEU A 434 -15.93 3.15 12.47
N ALA A 435 -16.23 4.07 13.39
CA ALA A 435 -15.20 4.82 14.12
C ALA A 435 -14.30 3.95 15.01
N ASP A 436 -14.79 2.81 15.45
CA ASP A 436 -14.08 1.78 16.24
C ASP A 436 -13.41 0.70 15.36
N ASN A 437 -13.32 0.93 14.04
CA ASN A 437 -12.74 0.02 13.04
C ASN A 437 -13.24 -1.44 13.15
N PRO A 438 -14.52 -1.71 12.89
CA PRO A 438 -15.06 -3.07 12.97
C PRO A 438 -14.43 -4.03 11.97
N ALA A 439 -13.83 -3.51 10.88
CA ALA A 439 -13.13 -4.32 9.88
C ALA A 439 -11.87 -5.01 10.44
N GLY A 440 -11.37 -4.58 11.60
CA GLY A 440 -10.08 -5.02 12.12
C GLY A 440 -8.92 -4.64 11.20
N ASN A 441 -7.76 -5.23 11.45
CA ASN A 441 -6.53 -5.01 10.69
C ASN A 441 -5.82 -6.34 10.38
N ASP A 442 -4.82 -6.28 9.51
CA ASP A 442 -3.90 -7.39 9.23
C ASP A 442 -4.60 -8.72 8.87
N ASP A 443 -4.28 -9.79 9.58
CA ASP A 443 -4.69 -11.16 9.26
C ASP A 443 -6.17 -11.46 9.54
N VAL A 444 -6.95 -10.48 10.04
CA VAL A 444 -8.40 -10.63 10.19
C VAL A 444 -9.08 -10.79 8.82
N MET A 445 -8.54 -10.15 7.78
CA MET A 445 -9.00 -10.29 6.38
C MET A 445 -10.52 -10.06 6.19
N THR A 446 -11.06 -9.07 6.90
CA THR A 446 -12.44 -8.57 6.73
C THR A 446 -12.48 -7.14 6.18
N PRO A 447 -11.89 -6.88 4.99
CA PRO A 447 -11.79 -5.52 4.44
C PRO A 447 -13.14 -4.96 3.94
N ILE A 448 -14.22 -5.75 3.99
CA ILE A 448 -15.58 -5.34 3.67
C ILE A 448 -16.43 -5.42 4.93
N VAL A 449 -17.09 -4.31 5.28
CA VAL A 449 -18.09 -4.26 6.35
C VAL A 449 -19.40 -3.76 5.77
N VAL A 450 -20.48 -4.51 5.97
CA VAL A 450 -21.82 -4.04 5.60
C VAL A 450 -22.41 -3.26 6.77
N VAL A 451 -22.78 -2.01 6.53
CA VAL A 451 -23.38 -1.13 7.53
C VAL A 451 -24.86 -0.91 7.21
N MET A 452 -25.73 -1.18 8.17
CA MET A 452 -27.19 -1.02 8.08
C MET A 452 -27.72 -0.22 9.26
N SER A 453 -28.80 0.53 9.04
CA SER A 453 -29.58 1.06 10.16
C SER A 453 -30.18 -0.11 10.94
N GLU A 454 -30.37 0.07 12.25
CA GLU A 454 -31.15 -0.86 13.07
C GLU A 454 -32.59 -1.04 12.58
#